data_AF-A0ABD4DS25-F1
#
_entry.id   AF-A0ABD4DS25-F1
#
_cell.length_a   1.000
_cell.length_b   1.000
_cell.length_c   1.000
_cell.angle_alpha   90.00
_cell.angle_beta   90.00
_cell.angle_gamma   90.00
#
_symmetry.space_group_name_H-M   'P 1'
#
loop_
_entity.id
_entity.type
_entity.pdbx_description
1 polymer ?
#
loop_
_entity_poly.entity_id
_entity_poly.type
_entity_poly.pdbx_seq_one_letter_code
_entity_poly.pdbx_strand_id
1 'polypeptide(L)'
;MSTLQKDLSYFRLRLQEHLNSSFPEKASDQKFIDQRSSWAANAYEGAFLSGNAIEQCSEIANYILFEGLHFSRFDTIFQVVCNEFDALMADEELKPFALKMFPVCESVFLKYELTDDFAYCHEFDELYTEITGTISIWIEENGLQ
;
A
#
# COMPACT_ATOMS: atom_id res chain seq x y z
N MET A 1 10.17 -22.13 -21.12
CA MET A 1 9.21 -21.26 -20.40
C MET A 1 8.55 -20.38 -21.44
N SER A 2 7.22 -20.37 -21.52
CA SER A 2 6.46 -19.45 -22.37
C SER A 2 6.62 -18.01 -21.89
N THR A 3 6.42 -17.02 -22.77
CA THR A 3 6.45 -15.58 -22.43
C THR A 3 5.48 -15.28 -21.28
N LEU A 4 4.27 -15.83 -21.34
CA LEU A 4 3.26 -15.74 -20.29
C LEU A 4 3.74 -16.20 -18.90
N GLN A 5 4.54 -17.27 -18.82
CA GLN A 5 5.04 -17.77 -17.54
C GLN A 5 6.08 -16.81 -16.92
N LYS A 6 6.88 -16.16 -17.76
CA LYS A 6 7.84 -15.14 -17.32
C LYS A 6 7.11 -13.87 -16.87
N ASP A 7 6.10 -13.44 -17.62
CA ASP A 7 5.32 -12.24 -17.31
C ASP A 7 4.52 -12.42 -16.01
N LEU A 8 3.90 -13.58 -15.80
CA LEU A 8 3.23 -13.92 -14.53
C LEU A 8 4.21 -13.85 -13.35
N SER A 9 5.42 -14.41 -13.52
CA SER A 9 6.44 -14.41 -12.47
C SER A 9 6.92 -12.98 -12.16
N TYR A 10 7.04 -12.14 -13.18
CA TYR A 10 7.40 -10.74 -13.06
C TYR A 10 6.35 -9.91 -12.31
N PHE A 11 5.08 -9.97 -12.74
CA PHE A 11 4.02 -9.19 -12.09
C PHE A 11 3.73 -9.65 -10.66
N ARG A 12 3.83 -10.96 -10.39
CA ARG A 12 3.72 -11.49 -9.04
C ARG A 12 4.79 -10.92 -8.12
N LEU A 13 6.06 -10.94 -8.55
CA LEU A 13 7.17 -10.42 -7.77
C LEU A 13 6.96 -8.93 -7.46
N ARG A 14 6.64 -8.12 -8.47
CA ARG A 14 6.41 -6.67 -8.29
C ARG A 14 5.25 -6.37 -7.33
N LEU A 15 4.16 -7.11 -7.43
CA LEU A 15 3.04 -6.95 -6.51
C LEU A 15 3.45 -7.33 -5.09
N GLN A 16 4.17 -8.44 -4.90
CA GLN A 16 4.63 -8.85 -3.58
C GLN A 16 5.57 -7.83 -2.94
N GLU A 17 6.51 -7.28 -3.71
CA GLU A 17 7.39 -6.19 -3.23
C GLU A 17 6.58 -5.00 -2.72
N HIS A 18 5.60 -4.55 -3.50
CA HIS A 18 4.72 -3.43 -3.15
C HIS A 18 3.86 -3.70 -1.91
N LEU A 19 3.26 -4.89 -1.83
CA LEU A 19 2.42 -5.25 -0.69
C LEU A 19 3.25 -5.42 0.60
N ASN A 20 4.44 -5.99 0.51
CA ASN A 20 5.33 -6.18 1.66
C ASN A 20 5.86 -4.85 2.22
N SER A 21 6.04 -3.83 1.38
CA SER A 21 6.45 -2.51 1.83
C SER A 21 5.28 -1.74 2.45
N SER A 22 4.13 -1.74 1.77
CA SER A 22 3.11 -0.70 1.95
C SER A 22 1.72 -1.23 2.32
N PHE A 23 1.43 -2.52 2.18
CA PHE A 23 0.09 -3.07 2.42
C PHE A 23 0.17 -4.35 3.27
N PRO A 24 0.58 -4.23 4.56
CA PRO A 24 0.78 -5.39 5.44
C PRO A 24 -0.47 -6.28 5.56
N GLU A 25 -1.67 -5.71 5.44
CA GLU A 25 -2.94 -6.44 5.48
C GLU A 25 -3.18 -7.34 4.24
N LYS A 26 -2.47 -7.09 3.14
CA LYS A 26 -2.55 -7.85 1.87
C LYS A 26 -1.28 -8.64 1.55
N ALA A 27 -0.17 -8.34 2.21
CA ALA A 27 1.14 -8.95 1.96
C ALA A 27 1.15 -10.49 1.99
N SER A 28 0.31 -11.10 2.82
CA SER A 28 0.20 -12.57 2.94
C SER A 28 -1.01 -13.17 2.22
N ASP A 29 -1.85 -12.37 1.56
CA ASP A 29 -3.03 -12.85 0.83
C ASP A 29 -2.63 -13.46 -0.52
N GLN A 30 -2.27 -14.75 -0.49
CA GLN A 30 -1.84 -15.48 -1.69
C GLN A 30 -2.93 -15.50 -2.77
N LYS A 31 -4.21 -15.54 -2.39
CA LYS A 31 -5.31 -15.57 -3.35
C LYS A 31 -5.39 -14.24 -4.10
N PHE A 32 -5.30 -13.12 -3.38
CA PHE A 32 -5.24 -11.79 -3.98
C PHE A 32 -4.01 -11.67 -4.89
N ILE A 33 -2.82 -12.05 -4.42
CA ILE A 33 -1.57 -11.95 -5.16
C ILE A 33 -1.62 -12.76 -6.47
N ASP A 34 -2.04 -14.02 -6.40
CA ASP A 34 -2.09 -14.90 -7.56
C ASP A 34 -3.14 -14.41 -8.59
N GLN A 35 -4.31 -13.98 -8.12
CA GLN A 35 -5.36 -13.47 -8.99
C GLN A 35 -4.95 -12.15 -9.67
N ARG A 36 -4.47 -11.18 -8.89
CA ARG A 36 -4.10 -9.83 -9.36
C ARG A 36 -2.91 -9.90 -10.32
N SER A 37 -1.89 -10.70 -10.03
CA SER A 37 -0.74 -10.91 -10.93
C SER A 37 -1.12 -11.63 -12.22
N SER A 38 -2.05 -12.59 -12.17
CA SER A 38 -2.58 -13.23 -13.38
C SER A 38 -3.37 -12.27 -14.25
N TRP A 39 -4.18 -11.38 -13.66
CA TRP A 39 -4.90 -10.35 -14.42
C TRP A 39 -3.96 -9.39 -15.14
N ALA A 40 -2.92 -8.91 -14.45
CA ALA A 40 -1.91 -8.06 -15.07
C ALA A 40 -1.16 -8.77 -16.21
N ALA A 41 -0.75 -10.03 -16.02
CA ALA A 41 -0.12 -10.84 -17.07
C ALA A 41 -1.02 -11.01 -18.30
N ASN A 42 -2.30 -11.34 -18.10
CA ASN A 42 -3.26 -11.50 -19.19
C ASN A 42 -3.50 -10.18 -19.94
N ALA A 43 -3.55 -9.06 -19.21
CA ALA A 43 -3.71 -7.74 -19.82
C ALA A 43 -2.50 -7.32 -20.64
N TYR A 44 -1.29 -7.60 -20.14
CA TYR A 44 -0.05 -7.41 -20.88
C TYR A 44 -0.05 -8.23 -22.18
N GLU A 45 -0.35 -9.52 -22.10
CA GLU A 45 -0.40 -10.41 -23.26
C GLU A 45 -1.46 -9.96 -24.28
N GLY A 46 -2.66 -9.60 -23.81
CA GLY A 46 -3.73 -9.08 -24.66
C GLY A 46 -3.34 -7.78 -25.38
N ALA A 47 -2.71 -6.84 -24.67
CA ALA A 47 -2.21 -5.60 -25.26
C ALA A 47 -1.10 -5.87 -26.29
N PHE A 48 -0.19 -6.78 -25.98
CA PHE A 48 0.91 -7.17 -26.87
C PHE A 48 0.40 -7.83 -28.16
N LEU A 49 -0.54 -8.78 -28.03
CA LEU A 49 -1.18 -9.45 -29.18
C LEU A 49 -2.00 -8.47 -30.05
N SER A 50 -2.46 -7.37 -29.47
CA SER A 50 -3.15 -6.29 -30.19
C SER A 50 -2.19 -5.33 -30.91
N GLY A 51 -0.88 -5.55 -30.83
CA GLY A 51 0.14 -4.77 -31.55
C GLY A 51 0.58 -3.48 -30.85
N ASN A 52 0.28 -3.32 -29.55
CA ASN A 52 0.74 -2.17 -28.78
C ASN A 52 2.25 -2.22 -28.54
N ALA A 53 2.86 -1.05 -28.29
CA ALA A 53 4.26 -0.99 -27.88
C ALA A 53 4.45 -1.63 -26.48
N ILE A 54 5.66 -2.15 -26.20
CA ILE A 54 5.98 -2.81 -24.92
C ILE A 54 5.69 -1.89 -23.72
N GLU A 55 5.98 -0.59 -23.85
CA GLU A 55 5.70 0.42 -22.83
C GLU A 55 4.20 0.48 -22.51
N GLN A 56 3.34 0.61 -23.53
CA GLN A 56 1.89 0.64 -23.38
C GLN A 56 1.33 -0.66 -22.79
N CYS A 57 1.88 -1.81 -23.19
CA CYS A 57 1.50 -3.10 -22.59
C CYS A 57 1.81 -3.11 -21.09
N SER A 58 2.97 -2.57 -20.72
CA SER A 58 3.41 -2.47 -19.33
C SER A 58 2.54 -1.50 -18.52
N GLU A 59 2.15 -0.36 -19.11
CA GLU A 59 1.24 0.61 -18.48
C GLU A 59 -0.13 0.00 -18.18
N ILE A 60 -0.74 -0.67 -19.16
CA ILE A 60 -2.04 -1.33 -19.00
C ILE A 60 -1.97 -2.40 -17.90
N ALA A 61 -0.91 -3.21 -17.92
CA ALA A 61 -0.73 -4.25 -16.92
C ALA A 61 -0.47 -3.67 -15.52
N ASN A 62 0.32 -2.61 -15.41
CA ASN A 62 0.61 -1.94 -14.12
C ASN A 62 -0.65 -1.26 -13.56
N TYR A 63 -1.49 -0.66 -14.41
CA TYR A 63 -2.78 -0.11 -13.99
C TYR A 63 -3.62 -1.20 -13.30
N ILE A 64 -3.75 -2.37 -13.92
CA ILE A 64 -4.47 -3.50 -13.32
C ILE A 64 -3.75 -4.02 -12.08
N LEU A 65 -2.42 -4.07 -12.06
CA LEU A 65 -1.64 -4.62 -10.95
C LEU A 65 -1.78 -3.81 -9.67
N PHE A 66 -1.84 -2.47 -9.79
CA PHE A 66 -1.76 -1.54 -8.65
C PHE A 66 -3.06 -0.78 -8.37
N GLU A 67 -4.12 -0.98 -9.15
CA GLU A 67 -5.44 -0.41 -8.87
C GLU A 67 -5.92 -0.77 -7.45
N GLY A 68 -6.31 0.27 -6.71
CA GLY A 68 -6.70 0.21 -5.30
C GLY A 68 -5.53 0.01 -4.33
N LEU A 69 -4.29 0.16 -4.80
CA LEU A 69 -3.05 0.01 -4.04
C LEU A 69 -2.13 1.24 -4.20
N HIS A 70 -2.66 2.40 -4.58
CA HIS A 70 -1.86 3.63 -4.63
C HIS A 70 -1.86 4.35 -3.29
N PHE A 71 -3.01 4.48 -2.63
CA PHE A 71 -3.10 5.03 -1.29
C PHE A 71 -2.91 3.95 -0.23
N SER A 72 -1.83 4.03 0.54
CA SER A 72 -1.57 3.12 1.66
C SER A 72 -1.91 3.77 3.00
N ARG A 73 -2.82 3.11 3.72
CA ARG A 73 -3.12 3.43 5.13
C ARG A 73 -1.90 3.22 6.01
N PHE A 74 -1.14 2.16 5.77
CA PHE A 74 0.04 1.85 6.56
C PHE A 74 1.15 2.88 6.34
N ASP A 75 1.43 3.26 5.08
CA ASP A 75 2.43 4.28 4.78
C ASP A 75 2.04 5.63 5.36
N THR A 76 0.74 5.96 5.37
CA THR A 76 0.24 7.19 6.02
C THR A 76 0.53 7.18 7.52
N ILE A 77 0.24 6.09 8.23
CA ILE A 77 0.57 5.96 9.65
C ILE A 77 2.08 5.99 9.87
N PHE A 78 2.84 5.27 9.05
CA PHE A 78 4.29 5.24 9.17
C PHE A 78 4.91 6.61 8.94
N GLN A 79 4.37 7.39 8.00
CA GLN A 79 4.75 8.79 7.77
C GLN A 79 4.46 9.65 9.01
N VAL A 80 3.27 9.55 9.60
CA VAL A 80 2.93 10.27 10.84
C VAL A 80 3.89 9.89 11.97
N VAL A 81 4.16 8.60 12.16
CA VAL A 81 5.11 8.12 13.19
C VAL A 81 6.51 8.70 12.97
N CYS A 82 7.02 8.66 11.74
CA CYS A 82 8.33 9.20 11.41
C CYS A 82 8.43 10.73 11.50
N ASN A 83 7.35 11.47 11.24
CA ASN A 83 7.41 12.93 11.20
C ASN A 83 7.10 13.57 12.54
N GLU A 84 6.18 12.98 13.31
CA GLU A 84 5.63 13.61 14.52
C GLU A 84 6.16 12.97 15.81
N PHE A 85 6.70 11.75 15.73
CA PHE A 85 7.06 10.94 16.90
C PHE A 85 8.48 10.34 16.84
N ASP A 86 9.32 10.75 15.88
CA ASP A 86 10.71 10.24 15.75
C ASP A 86 11.57 10.51 16.97
N ALA A 87 11.39 11.66 17.63
CA ALA A 87 12.13 12.02 18.83
C ALA A 87 11.81 11.13 20.05
N LEU A 88 10.77 10.29 19.97
CA LEU A 88 10.30 9.47 21.09
C LEU A 88 10.86 8.05 21.09
N MET A 89 11.39 7.55 19.98
CA MET A 89 11.84 6.16 19.83
C MET A 89 13.02 6.04 18.86
N ALA A 90 13.71 4.90 18.84
CA ALA A 90 14.80 4.70 17.88
C ALA A 90 14.26 4.44 16.47
N ASP A 91 15.07 4.71 15.43
CA ASP A 91 14.70 4.48 14.03
C ASP A 91 14.20 3.05 13.75
N GLU A 92 14.80 2.06 14.42
CA GLU A 92 14.44 0.65 14.30
C GLU A 92 13.07 0.30 14.93
N GLU A 93 12.56 1.17 15.80
CA GLU A 93 11.27 1.01 16.48
C GLU A 93 10.11 1.69 15.73
N LEU A 94 10.39 2.64 14.83
CA LEU A 94 9.36 3.40 14.09
C LEU A 94 8.42 2.48 13.31
N LYS A 95 8.97 1.53 12.54
CA LYS A 95 8.16 0.62 11.72
C LYS A 95 7.38 -0.38 12.58
N PRO A 96 7.97 -1.05 13.58
CA PRO A 96 7.22 -1.85 14.55
C PRO A 96 6.09 -1.07 15.25
N PHE A 97 6.35 0.17 15.65
CA PHE A 97 5.35 1.01 16.30
C PHE A 97 4.21 1.39 15.34
N ALA A 98 4.51 1.76 14.09
CA ALA A 98 3.50 2.01 13.07
C ALA A 98 2.61 0.78 12.80
N LEU A 99 3.19 -0.44 12.79
CA LEU A 99 2.43 -1.68 12.69
C LEU A 99 1.51 -1.90 13.90
N LYS A 100 1.96 -1.53 15.10
CA LYS A 100 1.14 -1.56 16.32
C LYS A 100 -0.02 -0.55 16.25
N MET A 101 0.21 0.62 15.67
CA MET A 101 -0.80 1.69 15.52
C MET A 101 -1.78 1.43 14.38
N PHE A 102 -1.44 0.56 13.44
CA PHE A 102 -2.28 0.22 12.30
C PHE A 102 -3.72 -0.19 12.69
N PRO A 103 -3.96 -1.16 13.59
CA PRO A 103 -5.30 -1.46 14.07
C PRO A 103 -5.93 -0.36 14.92
N VAL A 104 -5.13 0.44 15.64
CA VAL A 104 -5.64 1.53 16.50
C VAL A 104 -6.30 2.63 15.66
N CYS A 105 -5.69 2.95 14.53
CA CYS A 105 -6.17 4.01 13.64
C CYS A 105 -7.28 3.54 12.68
N GLU A 106 -7.71 2.28 12.71
CA GLU A 106 -8.71 1.74 11.79
C GLU A 106 -10.01 2.56 11.80
N SER A 107 -10.47 2.97 12.99
CA SER A 107 -11.67 3.78 13.16
C SER A 107 -11.59 5.18 12.54
N VAL A 108 -10.38 5.72 12.38
CA VAL A 108 -10.14 7.01 11.71
C VAL A 108 -10.35 6.83 10.21
N PHE A 109 -9.69 5.85 9.60
CA PHE A 109 -9.81 5.58 8.17
C PHE A 109 -11.24 5.28 7.71
N LEU A 110 -12.08 4.67 8.56
CA LEU A 110 -13.48 4.38 8.24
C LEU A 110 -14.36 5.63 8.03
N LYS A 111 -13.87 6.81 8.41
CA LYS A 111 -14.59 8.09 8.21
C LYS A 111 -14.40 8.65 6.79
N TYR A 112 -13.43 8.13 6.04
CA TYR A 112 -13.00 8.68 4.76
C TYR A 112 -13.29 7.71 3.61
N GLU A 113 -13.63 8.26 2.44
CA GLU A 113 -13.69 7.49 1.19
C GLU A 113 -12.29 7.47 0.55
N LEU A 114 -11.52 6.42 0.86
CA LEU A 114 -10.13 6.32 0.41
C LEU A 114 -10.05 5.83 -1.04
N THR A 115 -9.67 6.73 -1.94
CA THR A 115 -9.36 6.46 -3.35
C THR A 115 -7.84 6.40 -3.60
N ASP A 116 -7.44 5.94 -4.79
CA ASP A 116 -6.03 5.87 -5.17
C ASP A 116 -5.32 7.23 -5.20
N ASP A 117 -6.07 8.30 -5.46
CA ASP A 117 -5.59 9.69 -5.50
C ASP A 117 -5.83 10.44 -4.19
N PHE A 118 -6.32 9.78 -3.13
CA PHE A 118 -6.69 10.40 -1.86
C PHE A 118 -5.57 11.25 -1.24
N ALA A 119 -4.31 10.84 -1.39
CA ALA A 119 -3.15 11.60 -0.88
C ALA A 119 -3.01 13.01 -1.47
N TYR A 120 -3.68 13.30 -2.59
CA TYR A 120 -3.68 14.61 -3.24
C TYR A 120 -4.96 15.41 -2.96
N CYS A 121 -5.90 14.85 -2.21
CA CYS A 121 -7.14 15.49 -1.82
C CYS A 121 -6.95 16.36 -0.57
N HIS A 122 -7.79 17.38 -0.43
CA HIS A 122 -7.81 18.26 0.75
C HIS A 122 -8.09 17.53 2.08
N GLU A 123 -8.83 16.42 2.03
CA GLU A 123 -9.15 15.58 3.20
C GLU A 123 -7.94 14.83 3.74
N PHE A 124 -6.83 14.74 2.99
CA PHE A 124 -5.62 14.09 3.46
C PHE A 124 -5.01 14.78 4.69
N ASP A 125 -5.01 16.12 4.71
CA ASP A 125 -4.48 16.88 5.85
C ASP A 125 -5.32 16.67 7.13
N GLU A 126 -6.64 16.51 6.97
CA GLU A 126 -7.56 16.19 8.06
C GLU A 126 -7.30 14.77 8.58
N LEU A 127 -7.19 13.78 7.68
CA LEU A 127 -6.84 12.41 8.03
C LEU A 127 -5.50 12.35 8.77
N TYR A 128 -4.48 13.03 8.26
CA TYR A 128 -3.16 13.09 8.88
C TYR A 128 -3.24 13.63 10.32
N THR A 129 -3.96 14.74 10.50
CA THR A 129 -4.17 15.36 11.82
C THR A 129 -4.90 14.42 12.79
N GLU A 130 -5.95 13.72 12.33
CA GLU A 130 -6.68 12.77 13.16
C GLU A 130 -5.83 11.56 13.57
N ILE A 131 -4.99 11.04 12.66
CA ILE A 131 -4.05 9.96 12.96
C ILE A 131 -3.05 10.42 14.02
N THR A 132 -2.44 11.60 13.85
CA THR A 132 -1.51 12.18 14.83
C THR A 132 -2.15 12.32 16.21
N GLY A 133 -3.38 12.84 16.29
CA GLY A 133 -4.10 12.95 17.55
C GLY A 133 -4.41 11.58 18.18
N THR A 134 -4.82 10.61 17.35
CA THR A 134 -5.14 9.24 17.80
C THR A 134 -3.92 8.54 18.40
N ILE A 135 -2.76 8.64 17.73
CA ILE A 135 -1.49 8.07 18.22
C ILE A 135 -1.04 8.78 19.49
N SER A 136 -1.16 10.11 19.56
CA SER A 136 -0.80 10.88 20.77
C SER A 136 -1.58 10.41 21.99
N ILE A 137 -2.91 10.29 21.86
CA ILE A 137 -3.79 9.79 22.93
C ILE A 137 -3.40 8.37 23.33
N TRP A 138 -3.14 7.49 22.35
CA TRP A 138 -2.74 6.12 22.63
C TRP A 138 -1.43 6.04 23.44
N ILE A 139 -0.44 6.88 23.10
CA ILE A 139 0.83 6.98 23.83
C ILE A 139 0.61 7.49 25.26
N GLU A 140 -0.24 8.50 25.46
CA GLU A 140 -0.55 9.03 26.80
C GLU A 140 -1.17 7.95 27.71
N GLU A 141 -2.02 7.09 27.15
CA GLU A 141 -2.73 6.04 27.90
C GLU A 141 -1.87 4.80 28.15
N ASN A 142 -0.97 4.43 27.24
CA ASN A 142 -0.28 3.13 27.26
C ASN A 142 1.25 3.24 27.42
N GLY A 143 1.82 4.41 27.15
CA GLY A 143 3.26 4.62 27.00
C GLY A 143 3.84 4.00 25.74
N LEU A 144 5.15 4.19 25.56
CA LEU A 144 5.94 3.57 24.51
C LEU A 144 6.47 2.23 25.04
N GLN A 145 5.80 1.14 24.68
CA GLN A 145 6.17 -0.23 25.02
C GLN A 145 6.39 -1.06 23.76
#